data_AF-A0A511QXI3-F1
#
_entry.id   AF-A0A511QXI3-F1
#
_cell.length_a   1.000
_cell.length_b   1.000
_cell.length_c   1.000
_cell.angle_alpha   90.00
_cell.angle_beta   90.00
_cell.angle_gamma   90.00
#
_symmetry.space_group_name_H-M   'P 1'
#
loop_
_entity.id
_entity.type
_entity.pdbx_description
1 polymer ?
#
loop_
_entity_poly.entity_id
_entity_poly.type
_entity_poly.pdbx_seq_one_letter_code
_entity_poly.pdbx_strand_id
1 'polypeptide(L)'
;MNSNKSLLIVIILAVAGFALVSLLSIPSGIAFCLGVVSTALILWQKPASTASSSKPSYTSSSTPALSDENTTLYVGNLSYKASESHVKELFEEYGTVYSVRLMKDKRTGKRRGFGFVEVENDDADAMIASLNEHEYMQRTIKVRVANEPKHPTAAES
;
A
#
# COMPACT_ATOMS: atom_id res chain seq x y z
N MET A 1 17.30 30.84 -18.22
CA MET A 1 16.75 31.85 -19.18
C MET A 1 16.20 31.15 -20.44
N ASN A 2 15.22 30.28 -20.27
CA ASN A 2 14.67 29.39 -21.31
C ASN A 2 13.16 29.12 -21.14
N SER A 3 12.55 29.55 -20.04
CA SER A 3 11.12 29.31 -19.72
C SER A 3 10.16 29.83 -20.79
N ASN A 4 10.47 30.99 -21.39
CA ASN A 4 9.61 31.59 -22.43
C ASN A 4 9.67 30.81 -23.75
N LYS A 5 10.81 30.17 -24.05
CA LYS A 5 10.99 29.36 -25.27
C LYS A 5 10.28 28.02 -25.12
N SER A 6 10.38 27.38 -23.95
CA SER A 6 9.61 26.16 -23.66
C SER A 6 8.10 26.41 -23.66
N LEU A 7 7.64 27.54 -23.13
CA LEU A 7 6.22 27.91 -23.14
C LEU A 7 5.70 28.16 -24.57
N LEU A 8 6.49 28.84 -25.41
CA LEU A 8 6.16 29.01 -26.83
C LEU A 8 6.09 27.67 -27.59
N ILE A 9 7.04 26.76 -27.33
CA ILE A 9 7.04 25.43 -27.95
C ILE A 9 5.76 24.65 -27.57
N VAL A 10 5.33 24.69 -26.31
CA VAL A 10 4.10 24.02 -25.86
C VAL A 10 2.85 24.62 -26.50
N ILE A 11 2.77 25.95 -26.61
CA ILE A 11 1.63 26.62 -27.27
C ILE A 11 1.58 26.24 -28.75
N ILE A 12 2.72 26.23 -29.45
CA ILE A 12 2.79 25.85 -30.86
C ILE A 12 2.36 24.39 -31.06
N LEU A 13 2.81 23.47 -30.19
CA LEU A 13 2.40 22.06 -30.22
C LEU A 13 0.90 21.88 -29.97
N ALA A 14 0.34 22.62 -29.00
CA ALA A 14 -1.08 22.57 -28.68
C ALA A 14 -1.94 23.09 -29.83
N VAL A 15 -1.55 24.21 -30.45
CA VAL A 15 -2.27 24.80 -31.59
C VAL A 15 -2.14 23.93 -32.84
N ALA A 16 -0.96 23.38 -33.11
CA ALA A 16 -0.75 22.45 -34.22
C ALA A 16 -1.56 21.16 -34.04
N GLY A 17 -1.61 20.62 -32.82
CA GLY A 17 -2.44 19.45 -32.49
C GLY A 17 -3.94 19.73 -32.65
N PHE A 18 -4.42 20.88 -32.16
CA PHE A 18 -5.81 21.30 -32.34
C PHE A 18 -6.17 21.54 -33.81
N ALA A 19 -5.27 22.16 -34.58
CA ALA A 19 -5.47 22.37 -36.01
C ALA A 19 -5.48 21.05 -36.79
N LEU A 20 -4.59 20.10 -36.45
CA LEU A 20 -4.56 18.76 -37.06
C LEU A 20 -5.81 17.94 -36.71
N VAL A 21 -6.26 18.01 -35.46
CA VAL A 21 -7.54 17.43 -34.99
C VAL A 21 -8.73 18.07 -35.67
N SER A 22 -8.69 19.39 -35.92
CA SER A 22 -9.78 20.11 -36.60
C SER A 22 -9.83 19.82 -38.10
N LEU A 23 -8.72 19.34 -38.69
CA LEU A 23 -8.63 18.97 -40.10
C LEU A 23 -9.07 17.53 -40.37
N LEU A 24 -8.96 16.65 -39.38
CA LEU A 24 -9.66 15.36 -39.39
C LEU A 24 -11.08 15.61 -38.90
N SER A 25 -12.06 15.65 -39.81
CA SER A 25 -13.48 15.60 -39.44
C SER A 25 -13.77 14.24 -38.81
N ILE A 26 -13.46 14.10 -37.52
CA ILE A 26 -13.64 12.87 -36.76
C ILE A 26 -15.15 12.71 -36.57
N PRO A 27 -15.78 11.66 -37.14
CA PRO A 27 -17.19 11.38 -36.89
C PRO A 27 -17.40 11.23 -35.39
N SER A 28 -18.52 11.74 -34.87
CA SER A 28 -18.86 11.73 -33.43
C SER A 28 -18.72 10.35 -32.77
N GLY A 29 -18.85 9.27 -33.54
CA GLY A 29 -18.59 7.90 -33.07
C GLY A 29 -17.15 7.65 -32.61
N ILE A 30 -16.14 8.16 -33.30
CA ILE A 30 -14.73 7.93 -32.94
C ILE A 30 -14.34 8.79 -31.73
N ALA A 31 -14.83 10.03 -31.66
CA ALA A 31 -14.64 10.89 -30.49
C ALA A 31 -15.25 10.28 -29.22
N PHE A 32 -16.44 9.67 -29.34
CA PHE A 32 -17.07 8.94 -28.24
C PHE A 32 -16.26 7.70 -27.84
N CYS A 33 -15.80 6.89 -28.79
CA CYS A 33 -14.98 5.72 -28.50
C CYS A 33 -13.65 6.06 -27.81
N LEU A 34 -12.95 7.11 -28.26
CA LEU A 34 -11.72 7.54 -27.60
C LEU A 34 -11.99 8.09 -26.20
N GLY A 35 -13.11 8.80 -25.99
CA GLY A 35 -13.55 9.24 -24.67
C GLY A 35 -13.82 8.07 -23.72
N VAL A 36 -14.57 7.06 -24.17
CA VAL A 36 -14.90 5.86 -23.38
C VAL A 36 -13.66 5.00 -23.11
N VAL A 37 -12.77 4.80 -24.09
CA VAL A 37 -11.53 4.05 -23.90
C VAL A 37 -10.57 4.80 -22.96
N SER A 38 -10.48 6.13 -23.07
CA SER A 38 -9.65 6.94 -22.16
C SER A 38 -10.19 6.94 -20.73
N THR A 39 -11.51 7.04 -20.54
CA THR A 39 -12.11 6.93 -19.20
C THR A 39 -12.01 5.51 -18.64
N ALA A 40 -12.15 4.47 -19.46
CA ALA A 40 -11.92 3.09 -19.05
C ALA A 40 -10.46 2.85 -18.61
N LEU A 41 -9.48 3.45 -19.30
CA LEU A 41 -8.07 3.35 -18.93
C LEU A 41 -7.73 4.12 -17.64
N ILE A 42 -8.38 5.26 -17.40
CA ILE A 42 -8.26 6.04 -16.16
C ILE A 42 -8.88 5.31 -14.96
N LEU A 43 -9.98 4.57 -15.17
CA LEU A 43 -10.56 3.69 -14.14
C LEU A 43 -9.75 2.41 -13.92
N TRP A 44 -8.92 2.00 -14.89
CA TRP A 44 -8.04 0.83 -14.76
C TRP A 44 -6.70 1.15 -14.09
N GLN A 45 -6.31 2.42 -13.97
CA GLN A 45 -5.07 2.82 -13.28
C GLN A 45 -5.23 3.10 -11.77
N LYS A 46 -6.37 2.72 -11.18
CA LYS A 46 -6.47 2.53 -9.73
C LYS A 46 -6.93 1.11 -9.44
N PRO A 47 -6.20 0.32 -8.64
CA PRO A 47 -6.79 -0.85 -8.00
C PRO A 47 -7.78 -0.34 -6.94
N ALA A 48 -8.99 0.00 -7.37
CA ALA A 48 -10.09 0.25 -6.46
C ALA A 48 -10.58 -1.11 -5.95
N SER A 49 -10.19 -1.41 -4.70
CA SER A 49 -10.94 -2.19 -3.72
C SER A 49 -12.35 -2.58 -4.20
N THR A 50 -12.48 -3.75 -4.82
CA THR A 50 -13.76 -4.44 -4.96
C THR A 50 -13.83 -5.50 -3.87
N ALA A 51 -14.84 -5.34 -3.02
CA ALA A 51 -15.20 -6.28 -1.98
C ALA A 51 -15.45 -7.66 -2.60
N SER A 52 -14.52 -8.60 -2.40
CA SER A 52 -14.76 -10.02 -2.61
C SER A 52 -15.11 -10.66 -1.28
N SER A 53 -16.42 -10.84 -1.08
CA SER A 53 -16.96 -11.78 -0.12
C SER A 53 -16.70 -13.20 -0.64
N SER A 54 -15.59 -13.79 -0.22
CA SER A 54 -15.47 -15.26 -0.11
C SER A 54 -14.52 -15.59 1.03
N LYS A 55 -14.92 -16.58 1.83
CA LYS A 55 -14.37 -17.04 3.12
C LYS A 55 -12.84 -16.89 3.27
N PRO A 56 -12.34 -16.42 4.43
CA PRO A 56 -10.93 -16.57 4.75
C PRO A 56 -10.68 -18.05 5.05
N SER A 57 -10.08 -18.76 4.10
CA SER A 57 -9.29 -19.94 4.41
C SER A 57 -8.10 -19.44 5.23
N TYR A 58 -8.10 -19.76 6.53
CA TYR A 58 -6.88 -19.75 7.30
C TYR A 58 -5.99 -20.84 6.71
N THR A 59 -5.14 -20.49 5.74
CA THR A 59 -3.87 -21.20 5.58
C THR A 59 -2.99 -20.75 6.74
N SER A 60 -3.20 -21.42 7.86
CA SER A 60 -2.13 -21.71 8.80
C SER A 60 -1.10 -22.54 8.03
N SER A 61 -0.16 -21.89 7.35
CA SER A 61 1.07 -22.54 6.93
C SER A 61 2.15 -22.16 7.94
N SER A 62 2.13 -22.88 9.06
CA SER A 62 3.31 -23.04 9.90
C SER A 62 4.30 -23.97 9.17
N THR A 63 5.44 -23.36 8.79
CA THR A 63 6.82 -23.90 8.78
C THR A 63 7.17 -24.98 7.71
N PRO A 64 8.31 -24.82 7.01
CA PRO A 64 9.61 -25.19 7.58
C PRO A 64 10.67 -24.09 7.45
N ALA A 65 11.71 -24.26 8.26
CA ALA A 65 12.83 -23.37 8.48
C ALA A 65 13.58 -22.91 7.21
N LEU A 66 14.36 -21.84 7.40
CA LEU A 66 15.43 -21.31 6.53
C LEU A 66 14.99 -20.28 5.49
N SER A 67 14.53 -19.13 5.98
CA SER A 67 14.99 -17.87 5.38
C SER A 67 15.27 -16.92 6.54
N ASP A 68 16.55 -16.82 6.94
CA ASP A 68 17.07 -15.78 7.86
C ASP A 68 16.78 -14.34 7.34
N GLU A 69 16.18 -14.24 6.16
CA GLU A 69 15.90 -13.03 5.40
C GLU A 69 14.62 -12.29 5.86
N ASN A 70 13.78 -12.85 6.73
CA ASN A 70 12.55 -12.18 7.20
C ASN A 70 12.59 -11.87 8.70
N THR A 71 12.34 -10.61 9.06
CA THR A 71 12.24 -10.16 10.46
C THR A 71 10.82 -9.68 10.77
N THR A 72 10.31 -10.06 11.94
CA THR A 72 9.02 -9.55 12.43
C THR A 72 9.21 -8.32 13.29
N LEU A 73 8.49 -7.25 12.99
CA LEU A 73 8.43 -6.00 13.75
C LEU A 73 7.14 -5.91 14.55
N TYR A 74 7.25 -5.49 15.81
CA TYR A 74 6.15 -5.09 16.66
C TYR A 74 5.83 -3.61 16.43
N VAL A 75 4.56 -3.30 16.20
CA VAL A 75 4.06 -1.94 16.00
C VAL A 75 3.01 -1.63 17.07
N GLY A 76 3.33 -0.70 17.96
CA GLY A 76 2.50 -0.30 19.09
C GLY A 76 2.00 1.14 18.99
N ASN A 77 1.02 1.45 19.85
CA ASN A 77 0.37 2.77 19.95
C ASN A 77 -0.37 3.24 18.69
N LEU A 78 -0.71 2.32 17.79
CA LEU A 78 -1.47 2.59 16.58
C LEU A 78 -2.85 3.18 16.91
N SER A 79 -3.31 4.10 16.07
CA SER A 79 -4.67 4.64 16.16
C SER A 79 -5.71 3.53 15.98
N TYR A 80 -6.80 3.59 16.75
CA TYR A 80 -7.90 2.64 16.62
C TYR A 80 -8.56 2.67 15.24
N LYS A 81 -8.31 3.72 14.45
CA LYS A 81 -8.77 3.86 13.06
C LYS A 81 -7.80 3.25 12.03
N ALA A 82 -6.54 2.99 12.39
CA ALA A 82 -5.53 2.40 11.50
C ALA A 82 -5.86 0.95 11.17
N SER A 83 -6.01 0.64 9.87
CA SER A 83 -6.23 -0.72 9.35
C SER A 83 -4.93 -1.38 8.93
N GLU A 84 -4.97 -2.69 8.66
CA GLU A 84 -3.83 -3.45 8.17
C GLU A 84 -3.28 -2.84 6.88
N SER A 85 -4.16 -2.39 5.96
CA SER A 85 -3.77 -1.71 4.72
C SER A 85 -2.97 -0.43 4.97
N HIS A 86 -3.42 0.41 5.90
CA HIS A 86 -2.72 1.67 6.23
C HIS A 86 -1.33 1.42 6.82
N VAL A 87 -1.20 0.39 7.67
CA VAL A 87 0.10 0.02 8.25
C VAL A 87 1.00 -0.59 7.17
N LYS A 88 0.46 -1.42 6.27
CA LYS A 88 1.19 -1.96 5.14
C LYS A 88 1.75 -0.85 4.25
N GLU A 89 0.90 0.07 3.80
CA GLU A 89 1.29 1.21 2.97
C GLU A 89 2.36 2.09 3.62
N LEU A 90 2.25 2.34 4.93
CA LEU A 90 3.25 3.12 5.67
C LEU A 90 4.61 2.44 5.72
N PHE A 91 4.64 1.11 5.88
CA PHE A 91 5.90 0.36 5.95
C PHE A 91 6.48 0.10 4.55
N GLU A 92 5.63 -0.03 3.53
CA GLU A 92 6.05 -0.19 2.12
C GLU A 92 6.79 1.04 1.55
N GLU A 93 6.67 2.21 2.17
CA GLU A 93 7.46 3.40 1.81
C GLU A 93 8.95 3.25 2.17
N TYR A 94 9.27 2.38 3.13
CA TYR A 94 10.62 2.21 3.68
C TYR A 94 11.27 0.87 3.31
N GLY A 95 10.51 -0.10 2.79
CA GLY A 95 11.04 -1.41 2.38
C GLY A 95 9.95 -2.46 2.10
N THR A 96 10.36 -3.72 1.96
CA THR A 96 9.45 -4.81 1.57
C THR A 96 8.66 -5.35 2.76
N VAL A 97 7.33 -5.40 2.62
CA VAL A 97 6.41 -5.96 3.65
C VAL A 97 5.75 -7.24 3.13
N TYR A 98 5.97 -8.36 3.82
CA TYR A 98 5.37 -9.64 3.48
C TYR A 98 3.98 -9.82 4.09
N SER A 99 3.81 -9.47 5.36
CA SER A 99 2.57 -9.74 6.09
C SER A 99 2.30 -8.70 7.18
N VAL A 100 1.02 -8.37 7.39
CA VAL A 100 0.59 -7.44 8.44
C VAL A 100 -0.53 -8.07 9.25
N ARG A 101 -0.36 -8.13 10.57
CA ARG A 101 -1.33 -8.70 11.50
C ARG A 101 -1.65 -7.74 12.64
N LEU A 102 -2.82 -7.11 12.60
CA LEU A 102 -3.28 -6.23 13.68
C LEU A 102 -4.11 -6.99 14.71
N MET A 103 -3.81 -6.76 16.00
CA MET A 103 -4.50 -7.44 17.09
C MET A 103 -5.83 -6.74 17.41
N LYS A 104 -6.91 -7.52 17.35
CA LYS A 104 -8.27 -7.08 17.67
C LYS A 104 -8.76 -7.87 18.88
N ASP A 105 -9.47 -7.20 19.78
CA ASP A 105 -10.13 -7.85 20.91
C ASP A 105 -11.28 -8.72 20.37
N LYS A 106 -11.23 -10.03 20.64
CA LYS A 106 -12.23 -10.99 20.15
C LYS A 106 -13.61 -10.79 20.79
N ARG A 107 -13.69 -10.18 21.97
CA ARG A 107 -14.94 -9.99 22.71
C ARG A 107 -15.65 -8.70 22.31
N THR A 108 -14.89 -7.62 22.12
CA THR A 108 -15.44 -6.28 21.82
C THR A 108 -15.29 -5.87 20.36
N GLY A 109 -14.51 -6.60 19.56
CA GLY A 109 -14.16 -6.24 18.18
C GLY A 109 -13.29 -4.98 18.08
N LYS A 110 -12.96 -4.32 19.19
CA LYS A 110 -12.15 -3.09 19.20
C LYS A 110 -10.69 -3.44 18.92
N ARG A 111 -10.02 -2.56 18.18
CA ARG A 111 -8.57 -2.71 17.90
C ARG A 111 -7.80 -2.47 19.20
N ARG A 112 -6.79 -3.29 19.48
CA ARG A 112 -5.96 -3.11 20.68
C ARG A 112 -4.87 -2.04 20.52
N GLY A 113 -4.76 -1.45 19.32
CA GLY A 113 -3.77 -0.41 19.03
C GLY A 113 -2.34 -0.95 18.87
N PHE A 114 -2.20 -2.25 18.56
CA PHE A 114 -0.90 -2.86 18.24
C PHE A 114 -1.05 -3.99 17.24
N GLY A 115 0.06 -4.36 16.61
CA GLY A 115 0.15 -5.48 15.69
C GLY A 115 1.59 -5.91 15.42
N PHE A 116 1.73 -6.85 14.50
CA PHE A 116 3.00 -7.37 14.01
C PHE A 116 3.05 -7.21 12.49
N VAL A 117 4.22 -6.89 11.98
CA VAL A 117 4.51 -6.71 10.56
C VAL A 117 5.72 -7.58 10.23
N GLU A 118 5.61 -8.43 9.23
CA GLU A 118 6.71 -9.24 8.72
C GLU A 118 7.34 -8.50 7.53
N VAL A 119 8.64 -8.23 7.63
CA VAL A 119 9.42 -7.44 6.68
C VAL A 119 10.71 -8.15 6.33
N GLU A 120 11.40 -7.68 5.30
CA GLU A 120 12.73 -8.13 4.93
C GLU A 120 13.75 -7.71 6.00
N ASN A 121 14.69 -8.60 6.34
CA ASN A 121 15.66 -8.43 7.42
C ASN A 121 16.52 -7.18 7.22
N ASP A 122 16.99 -6.99 5.98
CA ASP A 122 17.82 -5.85 5.59
C ASP A 122 17.11 -4.50 5.78
N ASP A 123 15.79 -4.47 5.57
CA ASP A 123 14.99 -3.24 5.71
C ASP A 123 14.51 -3.01 7.16
N ALA A 124 14.51 -4.04 8.00
CA ALA A 124 13.90 -4.01 9.32
C ALA A 124 14.49 -2.92 10.22
N ASP A 125 15.82 -2.79 10.26
CA ASP A 125 16.52 -1.79 11.07
C ASP A 125 16.25 -0.36 10.57
N ALA A 126 16.22 -0.18 9.24
CA ALA A 126 15.93 1.13 8.62
C ALA A 126 14.49 1.58 8.90
N MET A 127 13.53 0.65 8.83
CA MET A 127 12.14 0.87 9.20
C MET A 127 12.01 1.23 10.67
N ILE A 128 12.66 0.49 11.58
CA ILE A 128 12.64 0.81 13.02
C ILE A 128 13.20 2.21 13.25
N ALA A 129 14.35 2.55 12.67
CA ALA A 129 14.99 3.84 12.87
C ALA A 129 14.13 5.02 12.38
N SER A 130 13.41 4.84 11.27
CA SER A 130 12.61 5.91 10.64
C SER A 130 11.19 6.01 11.21
N LEU A 131 10.56 4.88 11.54
CA LEU A 131 9.16 4.82 11.98
C LEU A 131 9.00 4.81 13.50
N ASN A 132 10.04 4.46 14.27
CA ASN A 132 9.96 4.54 15.72
C ASN A 132 9.82 5.99 16.16
N GLU A 133 8.76 6.27 16.93
CA GLU A 133 8.37 7.61 17.36
C GLU A 133 7.81 8.52 16.26
N HIS A 134 7.47 7.96 15.10
CA HIS A 134 6.79 8.68 14.05
C HIS A 134 5.34 9.03 14.44
N GLU A 135 4.89 10.25 14.15
CA GLU A 135 3.51 10.66 14.42
C GLU A 135 2.59 10.21 13.29
N TYR A 136 1.69 9.28 13.58
CA TYR A 136 0.72 8.76 12.62
C TYR A 136 -0.70 8.85 13.18
N MET A 137 -1.59 9.56 12.47
CA MET A 137 -2.98 9.79 12.86
C MET A 137 -3.12 10.36 14.28
N GLN A 138 -2.33 11.39 14.61
CA GLN A 138 -2.35 12.08 15.90
C GLN A 138 -1.88 11.20 17.08
N ARG A 139 -1.09 10.15 16.78
CA ARG A 139 -0.49 9.26 17.77
C ARG A 139 0.93 8.88 17.35
N THR A 140 1.85 8.89 18.30
CA THR A 140 3.23 8.45 18.10
C THR A 140 3.32 6.93 18.05
N ILE A 141 3.64 6.35 16.91
CA ILE A 141 3.79 4.89 16.78
C ILE A 141 5.13 4.44 17.39
N LYS A 142 5.15 3.22 17.91
CA LYS A 142 6.37 2.62 18.45
C LYS A 142 6.69 1.36 17.67
N VAL A 143 7.85 1.31 17.03
CA VAL A 143 8.28 0.18 16.22
C VAL A 143 9.48 -0.46 16.88
N ARG A 144 9.46 -1.79 17.03
CA ARG A 144 10.55 -2.57 17.64
C ARG A 144 10.66 -3.92 16.96
N VAL A 145 11.81 -4.57 17.03
CA VAL A 145 11.91 -6.00 16.69
C VAL A 145 10.95 -6.77 17.59
N ALA A 146 10.11 -7.62 16.99
CA ALA A 146 9.22 -8.47 17.74
C ALA A 146 10.00 -9.67 18.28
N ASN A 147 9.98 -9.87 19.59
CA ASN A 147 10.26 -11.20 20.13
C ASN A 147 9.08 -12.09 19.77
N GLU A 148 9.33 -13.11 18.96
CA GLU A 148 8.33 -14.12 18.64
C GLU A 148 7.67 -14.61 19.93
N PRO A 149 6.32 -14.65 20.00
CA PRO A 149 5.70 -15.38 21.08
C PRO A 149 6.11 -16.84 20.91
N LYS A 150 6.90 -17.38 21.86
CA LYS A 150 7.09 -18.83 22.03
C LYS A 150 5.72 -19.46 21.90
N HIS A 151 5.45 -20.10 20.76
CA HIS A 151 4.25 -20.89 20.61
C HIS A 151 4.32 -21.94 21.71
N PRO A 152 3.32 -22.10 22.60
CA PRO A 152 3.26 -23.30 23.40
C PRO A 152 3.16 -24.45 22.39
N THR A 153 4.21 -25.27 22.32
CA THR A 153 4.21 -26.54 21.58
C THR A 153 2.93 -27.27 21.94
N ALA A 154 1.95 -27.22 21.04
CA ALA A 154 0.67 -27.87 21.26
C ALA A 154 0.89 -29.36 20.98
N ALA A 155 0.96 -30.13 22.07
CA ALA A 155 0.76 -31.58 22.14
C ALA A 155 1.75 -32.45 21.35
N GLU A 156 2.85 -32.83 22.00
CA GLU A 156 3.27 -34.24 21.92
C GLU A 156 2.13 -35.09 22.49
N SER A 157 1.60 -35.99 21.66
CA SER A 157 0.66 -37.06 22.03
C SER A 157 1.28 -38.39 21.72
#